data_AF-A0A844GR87-F1
#
_entry.id   AF-A0A844GR87-F1
#
_cell.length_a   1.000
_cell.length_b   1.000
_cell.length_c   1.000
_cell.angle_alpha   90.00
_cell.angle_beta   90.00
_cell.angle_gamma   90.00
#
_symmetry.space_group_name_H-M   'P 1'
#
loop_
_entity.id
_entity.type
_entity.pdbx_description
1 polymer ?
#
loop_
_entity_poly.entity_id
_entity_poly.type
_entity_poly.pdbx_seq_one_letter_code
_entity_poly.pdbx_strand_id
1 'polypeptide(L)'
;MDWVALLKNQQEDFIYRLKSEHFLSHRFKGVFGESFVVNKNKAIPLIQSSEKLAEKLQETLDNHDNQLTENIFKNKLIKYCVNLSFGDLLVEVNPEQHFLDDFLILALKDNHNFRIIVKLVIADSANIADFADVKWFFTPEEVKSNQIVLCVFSEEDLTLNKSQYKIIFAGFLPTYTLNISKRQNRFTFSFSHLLYMGGLKFYLTSYLDQKYDYLKQASLHNNHGDYLSAIYCYDQVLKNNSIDYKVYLLRAIAKWKIGNQQGALADLNQAIIIYPKYDLAYHWRGYIKYKIQSYQEAIFDYTEEIKINPLSIYAYYRRALCYEKIHSLLKAFEDYSQVLILNNNLYQGFYNRGNIRYELGDKEGALEDYRKALQLNPSLAKAYYNLAIIYNDLGEINQAIYNYKSAINLVPNYVKAYYNLAIIYVDLGKYRQAIIHYDKACELDNEFIQAKYNKQFLLEYLRQEKQNKYNPAYNQNSEGKSKFKKPEQFTPEITSDLLPEKEHHQDEKKIVVNNDAIKVPKENNFDKISIDPWNTKPR
;
A
#
# COMPACT_ATOMS: atom_id res chain seq x y z
N MET A 1 -0.77 20.33 -15.91
CA MET A 1 -0.47 21.77 -15.82
C MET A 1 0.57 22.08 -16.87
N ASP A 2 0.35 23.13 -17.67
CA ASP A 2 1.35 23.59 -18.65
C ASP A 2 2.48 24.31 -17.92
N TRP A 3 3.45 23.54 -17.45
CA TRP A 3 4.61 24.02 -16.71
C TRP A 3 5.44 25.02 -17.52
N VAL A 4 5.37 24.98 -18.85
CA VAL A 4 6.16 25.86 -19.72
C VAL A 4 5.63 27.29 -19.68
N ALA A 5 4.30 27.48 -19.71
CA ALA A 5 3.68 28.80 -19.60
C ALA A 5 3.92 29.43 -18.22
N LEU A 6 3.87 28.61 -17.16
CA LEU A 6 4.13 29.05 -15.78
C LEU A 6 5.58 29.51 -15.60
N LEU A 7 6.56 28.74 -16.10
CA LEU A 7 7.98 29.08 -16.00
C LEU A 7 8.34 30.33 -16.81
N LYS A 8 7.77 30.51 -18.01
CA LYS A 8 7.99 31.71 -18.83
C LYS A 8 7.47 32.97 -18.15
N ASN A 9 6.24 32.94 -17.64
CA ASN A 9 5.65 34.09 -16.94
C ASN A 9 6.46 34.49 -15.69
N GLN A 10 7.16 33.55 -15.07
CA GLN A 10 7.99 33.79 -13.88
C GLN A 10 9.37 34.34 -14.20
N GLN A 11 9.97 33.86 -15.30
CA GLN A 11 11.19 34.44 -15.86
C GLN A 11 10.95 35.91 -16.21
N GLU A 12 9.81 36.22 -16.83
CA GLU A 12 9.41 37.59 -17.18
C GLU A 12 9.19 38.48 -15.94
N ASP A 13 8.52 37.98 -14.90
CA ASP A 13 8.33 38.71 -13.63
C ASP A 13 9.64 39.03 -12.92
N PHE A 14 10.56 38.05 -12.82
CA PHE A 14 11.85 38.26 -12.18
C PHE A 14 12.69 39.32 -12.90
N ILE A 15 12.74 39.26 -14.24
CA ILE A 15 13.42 40.27 -15.06
C ILE A 15 12.78 41.65 -14.87
N TYR A 16 11.45 41.73 -14.85
CA TYR A 16 10.71 42.98 -14.66
C TYR A 16 11.02 43.64 -13.31
N ARG A 17 11.06 42.87 -12.21
CA ARG A 17 11.37 43.38 -10.86
C ARG A 17 12.81 43.87 -10.73
N LEU A 18 13.75 43.23 -11.41
CA LEU A 18 15.14 43.69 -11.46
C LEU A 18 15.25 45.05 -12.17
N LYS A 19 14.60 45.18 -13.33
CA LYS A 19 14.64 46.39 -14.16
C LYS A 19 13.91 47.59 -13.55
N SER A 20 12.97 47.35 -12.64
CA SER A 20 12.14 48.40 -12.05
C SER A 20 12.62 48.88 -10.67
N GLU A 21 13.80 48.44 -10.20
CA GLU A 21 14.36 48.73 -8.86
C GLU A 21 13.45 48.32 -7.68
N HIS A 22 12.28 47.75 -7.96
CA HIS A 22 11.27 47.30 -7.00
C HIS A 22 11.57 45.90 -6.45
N PHE A 23 12.83 45.46 -6.50
CA PHE A 23 13.26 44.22 -5.87
C PHE A 23 12.91 44.18 -4.37
N LEU A 24 12.78 45.36 -3.74
CA LEU A 24 12.56 45.56 -2.31
C LEU A 24 11.11 45.91 -1.90
N SER A 25 10.17 46.17 -2.81
CA SER A 25 8.79 46.57 -2.43
C SER A 25 7.78 45.43 -2.62
N HIS A 26 7.29 44.85 -1.54
CA HIS A 26 6.17 43.88 -1.58
C HIS A 26 4.86 44.54 -1.14
N ARG A 27 3.78 44.35 -1.92
CA ARG A 27 2.42 44.73 -1.51
C ARG A 27 1.50 43.55 -1.11
N PHE A 28 1.76 42.28 -1.43
CA PHE A 28 0.98 41.13 -0.90
C PHE A 28 1.77 39.81 -0.76
N LYS A 29 1.27 38.92 0.13
CA LYS A 29 1.87 37.68 0.66
C LYS A 29 2.05 36.56 -0.38
N GLY A 30 3.24 35.96 -0.45
CA GLY A 30 3.52 34.79 -1.29
C GLY A 30 5.00 34.44 -1.55
N VAL A 31 5.92 35.33 -1.16
CA VAL A 31 7.39 35.15 -0.99
C VAL A 31 8.24 35.07 -2.25
N PHE A 32 9.46 35.61 -2.33
CA PHE A 32 10.14 36.91 -2.07
C PHE A 32 11.46 36.75 -2.87
N GLY A 33 12.06 37.81 -3.43
CA GLY A 33 13.48 37.74 -3.84
C GLY A 33 14.37 37.84 -2.61
N GLU A 34 15.38 36.97 -2.45
CA GLU A 34 16.26 36.99 -1.28
C GLU A 34 17.44 37.96 -1.52
N SER A 35 17.28 39.19 -1.02
CA SER A 35 18.36 40.17 -0.91
C SER A 35 18.93 40.16 0.50
N PHE A 36 20.25 40.10 0.60
CA PHE A 36 20.99 40.13 1.85
C PHE A 36 21.79 41.42 1.93
N VAL A 37 21.58 42.18 3.00
CA VAL A 37 22.40 43.33 3.35
C VAL A 37 23.23 42.95 4.58
N VAL A 38 24.54 42.79 4.38
CA VAL A 38 25.48 42.51 5.46
C VAL A 38 26.24 43.79 5.79
N ASN A 39 25.99 44.35 6.97
CA ASN A 39 26.71 45.53 7.44
C ASN A 39 28.14 45.17 7.86
N LYS A 40 29.05 46.15 7.80
CA LYS A 40 30.46 45.99 8.17
C LYS A 40 30.66 45.27 9.50
N ASN A 41 29.89 45.61 10.55
CA ASN A 41 29.99 44.97 11.86
C ASN A 41 29.80 43.44 11.83
N LYS A 42 28.91 42.93 10.97
CA LYS A 42 28.69 41.48 10.80
C LYS A 42 29.74 40.85 9.88
N ALA A 43 30.35 41.63 9.00
CA ALA A 43 31.42 41.20 8.11
C ALA A 43 32.81 41.18 8.79
N ILE A 44 33.04 41.98 9.84
CA ILE A 44 34.32 42.05 10.57
C ILE A 44 34.85 40.67 10.98
N PRO A 45 34.06 39.77 11.60
CA PRO A 45 34.55 38.43 11.95
C PRO A 45 34.95 37.61 10.71
N LEU A 46 34.23 37.78 9.60
CA LEU A 46 34.54 37.12 8.33
C LEU A 46 35.87 37.65 7.80
N ILE A 47 36.05 38.97 7.75
CA ILE A 47 37.28 39.66 7.32
C ILE A 47 38.48 39.19 8.14
N GLN A 48 38.40 39.29 9.47
CA GLN A 48 39.48 38.87 10.37
C GLN A 48 39.84 37.39 10.20
N SER A 49 38.82 36.54 10.02
CA SER A 49 39.06 35.12 9.78
C SER A 49 39.64 34.84 8.38
N SER A 50 39.37 35.69 7.39
CA SER A 50 39.94 35.62 6.05
C SER A 50 41.39 36.05 6.04
N GLU A 51 41.72 37.18 6.67
CA GLU A 51 43.09 37.67 6.85
C GLU A 51 43.97 36.62 7.51
N LYS A 52 43.53 36.06 8.64
CA LYS A 52 44.26 35.01 9.35
C LYS A 52 44.47 33.73 8.54
N LEU A 53 43.53 33.38 7.65
CA LEU A 53 43.63 32.21 6.79
C LEU A 53 44.55 32.48 5.59
N ALA A 54 44.47 33.69 5.02
CA ALA A 54 45.35 34.14 3.96
C ALA A 54 46.81 34.18 4.42
N GLU A 55 47.11 34.74 5.60
CA GLU A 55 48.46 34.77 6.18
C GLU A 55 49.07 33.36 6.26
N LYS A 56 48.30 32.38 6.78
CA LYS A 56 48.73 30.98 6.87
C LYS A 56 49.01 30.32 5.52
N LEU A 57 48.23 30.66 4.49
CA LEU A 57 48.44 30.12 3.14
C LEU A 57 49.60 30.82 2.43
N GLN A 58 49.82 32.12 2.67
CA GLN A 58 50.93 32.89 2.10
C GLN A 58 52.28 32.39 2.61
N GLU A 59 52.37 31.98 3.87
CA GLU A 59 53.55 31.30 4.45
C GLU A 59 53.92 30.01 3.70
N THR A 60 52.99 29.40 2.97
CA THR A 60 53.21 28.15 2.22
C THR A 60 53.40 28.33 0.71
N LEU A 61 53.06 29.50 0.16
CA LEU A 61 52.95 29.74 -1.29
C LEU A 61 53.95 30.77 -1.84
N ASP A 62 54.87 31.30 -1.02
CA ASP A 62 55.91 32.27 -1.41
C ASP A 62 55.36 33.47 -2.23
N ASN A 63 54.17 33.99 -1.88
CA ASN A 63 53.60 35.16 -2.54
C ASN A 63 52.58 35.90 -1.65
N HIS A 64 52.78 37.20 -1.43
CA HIS A 64 51.84 38.06 -0.71
C HIS A 64 50.92 38.77 -1.71
N ASP A 65 49.78 38.16 -2.00
CA ASP A 65 48.77 38.74 -2.89
C ASP A 65 47.54 39.21 -2.09
N ASN A 66 47.24 40.51 -2.16
CA ASN A 66 46.01 41.08 -1.57
C ASN A 66 44.74 40.48 -2.19
N GLN A 67 44.82 39.97 -3.43
CA GLN A 67 43.73 39.27 -4.09
C GLN A 67 43.32 38.00 -3.33
N LEU A 68 44.27 37.36 -2.63
CA LEU A 68 44.00 36.14 -1.86
C LEU A 68 43.01 36.40 -0.72
N THR A 69 43.27 37.43 0.10
CA THR A 69 42.43 37.79 1.24
C THR A 69 41.03 38.20 0.77
N GLU A 70 40.95 38.97 -0.32
CA GLU A 70 39.68 39.39 -0.89
C GLU A 70 38.86 38.21 -1.43
N ASN A 71 39.48 37.24 -2.11
CA ASN A 71 38.79 36.07 -2.63
C ASN A 71 38.25 35.17 -1.49
N ILE A 72 39.06 34.94 -0.45
CA ILE A 72 38.62 34.18 0.73
C ILE A 72 37.45 34.90 1.42
N PHE A 73 37.51 36.23 1.52
CA PHE A 73 36.43 37.04 2.07
C PHE A 73 35.14 36.93 1.24
N LYS A 74 35.22 37.07 -0.09
CA LYS A 74 34.08 36.89 -1.00
C LYS A 74 33.39 35.54 -0.77
N ASN A 75 34.16 34.45 -0.75
CA ASN A 75 33.65 33.10 -0.55
C ASN A 75 32.96 32.92 0.82
N LYS A 76 33.58 33.42 1.90
CA LYS A 76 32.98 33.36 3.24
C LYS A 76 31.70 34.18 3.35
N LEU A 77 31.65 35.34 2.69
CA LEU A 77 30.48 36.20 2.69
C LEU A 77 29.30 35.54 1.96
N ILE A 78 29.54 34.93 0.79
CA ILE A 78 28.53 34.15 0.06
C ILE A 78 28.04 32.99 0.93
N LYS A 79 28.96 32.22 1.51
CA LYS A 79 28.63 31.10 2.39
C LYS A 79 27.76 31.53 3.57
N TYR A 80 28.08 32.66 4.20
CA TYR A 80 27.27 33.23 5.26
C TYR A 80 25.83 33.49 4.80
N CYS A 81 25.66 34.12 3.63
CA CYS A 81 24.33 34.36 3.06
C CYS A 81 23.59 33.07 2.71
N VAL A 82 24.26 32.09 2.09
CA VAL A 82 23.66 30.79 1.72
C VAL A 82 23.22 30.02 2.96
N ASN A 83 24.02 30.04 4.03
CA ASN A 83 23.68 29.40 5.29
C ASN A 83 22.48 30.05 5.99
N LEU A 84 22.28 31.37 5.87
CA LEU A 84 21.09 32.03 6.41
C LEU A 84 19.79 31.53 5.78
N SER A 85 19.81 31.19 4.49
CA SER A 85 18.62 30.71 3.76
C SER A 85 18.43 29.20 3.81
N PHE A 86 19.53 28.44 3.67
CA PHE A 86 19.51 27.01 3.40
C PHE A 86 20.38 26.18 4.37
N GLY A 87 20.89 26.79 5.45
CA GLY A 87 21.80 26.11 6.40
C GLY A 87 21.17 24.95 7.16
N ASP A 88 19.84 24.83 7.16
CA ASP A 88 19.12 23.65 7.64
C ASP A 88 19.21 22.46 6.68
N LEU A 89 19.40 22.70 5.37
CA LEU A 89 19.37 21.68 4.32
C LEU A 89 20.75 21.30 3.76
N LEU A 90 21.74 22.20 3.81
CA LEU A 90 23.03 22.04 3.11
C LEU A 90 24.24 21.90 4.05
N VAL A 91 25.29 21.25 3.56
CA VAL A 91 26.64 21.13 4.15
C VAL A 91 27.68 21.36 3.06
N GLU A 92 28.82 21.93 3.42
CA GLU A 92 29.95 22.13 2.50
C GLU A 92 30.72 20.84 2.22
N VAL A 93 31.17 20.67 0.98
CA VAL A 93 31.97 19.52 0.54
C VAL A 93 33.41 19.98 0.34
N ASN A 94 34.37 19.33 1.01
CA ASN A 94 35.81 19.61 0.91
C ASN A 94 36.18 21.09 1.05
N PRO A 95 35.96 21.70 2.24
CA PRO A 95 36.27 23.11 2.48
C PRO A 95 37.72 23.48 2.18
N GLU A 96 38.64 22.51 2.30
CA GLU A 96 40.08 22.75 2.24
C GLU A 96 40.66 22.85 0.82
N GLN A 97 39.92 22.44 -0.22
CA GLN A 97 40.43 22.35 -1.60
C GLN A 97 40.02 23.51 -2.52
N HIS A 98 39.06 24.35 -2.11
CA HIS A 98 38.40 25.33 -3.00
C HIS A 98 38.49 26.79 -2.51
N PHE A 99 39.44 27.15 -1.63
CA PHE A 99 39.53 28.50 -1.05
C PHE A 99 39.85 29.62 -2.06
N LEU A 100 40.52 29.26 -3.17
CA LEU A 100 40.96 30.17 -4.22
C LEU A 100 39.94 30.32 -5.35
N ASP A 101 38.97 29.41 -5.41
CA ASP A 101 38.04 29.33 -6.52
C ASP A 101 36.94 30.39 -6.39
N ASP A 102 36.39 30.85 -7.51
CA ASP A 102 35.27 31.78 -7.56
C ASP A 102 33.90 31.12 -7.27
N PHE A 103 33.92 29.89 -6.74
CA PHE A 103 32.75 29.06 -6.47
C PHE A 103 32.84 28.28 -5.15
N LEU A 104 31.68 27.87 -4.65
CA LEU A 104 31.49 27.06 -3.45
C LEU A 104 30.72 25.78 -3.80
N ILE A 105 31.16 24.62 -3.30
CA ILE A 105 30.46 23.33 -3.47
C ILE A 105 29.75 22.95 -2.17
N LEU A 106 28.44 22.74 -2.28
CA LEU A 106 27.57 22.32 -1.20
C LEU A 106 26.89 20.98 -1.56
N ALA A 107 26.50 20.22 -0.54
CA ALA A 107 25.68 19.04 -0.67
C ALA A 107 24.50 19.05 0.31
N LEU A 108 23.47 18.26 0.02
CA LEU A 108 22.38 18.05 0.97
C LEU A 108 22.88 17.31 2.21
N LYS A 109 22.41 17.69 3.41
CA LYS A 109 22.75 17.02 4.68
C LYS A 109 22.52 15.52 4.66
N ASP A 110 21.39 15.10 4.08
CA ASP A 110 20.96 13.70 4.04
C ASP A 110 21.35 12.99 2.73
N ASN A 111 22.00 13.69 1.79
CA ASN A 111 22.46 13.13 0.53
C ASN A 111 23.72 13.85 0.01
N HIS A 112 24.88 13.38 0.44
CA HIS A 112 26.19 13.94 0.05
C HIS A 112 26.55 13.77 -1.44
N ASN A 113 25.80 12.94 -2.18
CA ASN A 113 25.97 12.79 -3.62
C ASN A 113 25.23 13.89 -4.40
N PHE A 114 24.29 14.59 -3.77
CA PHE A 114 23.58 15.69 -4.41
C PHE A 114 24.37 16.99 -4.28
N ARG A 115 25.07 17.41 -5.35
CA ARG A 115 26.01 18.54 -5.30
C ARG A 115 25.47 19.80 -5.97
N ILE A 116 25.63 20.92 -5.28
CA ILE A 116 25.25 22.27 -5.70
C ILE A 116 26.53 23.10 -5.80
N ILE A 117 26.76 23.68 -6.97
CA ILE A 117 27.82 24.68 -7.14
C ILE A 117 27.23 26.08 -7.06
N VAL A 118 27.81 26.92 -6.22
CA VAL A 118 27.43 28.33 -6.06
C VAL A 118 28.51 29.17 -6.70
N LYS A 119 28.16 30.02 -7.66
CA LYS A 119 29.12 30.89 -8.35
C LYS A 119 28.71 32.35 -8.24
N LEU A 120 29.66 33.20 -7.85
CA LEU A 120 29.46 34.64 -7.85
C LEU A 120 29.84 35.21 -9.21
N VAL A 121 28.97 36.05 -9.76
CA VAL A 121 29.33 36.91 -10.89
C VAL A 121 29.22 38.36 -10.47
N ILE A 122 30.27 39.10 -10.79
CA ILE A 122 30.35 40.54 -10.60
C ILE A 122 30.11 41.18 -11.95
N ALA A 123 29.09 42.03 -12.04
CA ALA A 123 28.87 42.88 -13.20
C ALA A 123 29.72 44.14 -13.03
N ASP A 124 30.74 44.30 -13.87
CA ASP A 124 31.52 45.53 -13.90
C ASP A 124 30.66 46.66 -14.49
N SER A 125 30.29 47.61 -13.64
CA SER A 125 29.44 48.77 -13.97
C SER A 125 29.97 49.61 -15.13
N ALA A 126 31.26 49.52 -15.46
CA ALA A 126 31.88 50.30 -16.54
C ALA A 126 31.59 49.75 -17.96
N ASN A 127 31.18 48.49 -18.11
CA ASN A 127 31.10 47.81 -19.41
C ASN A 127 29.75 47.12 -19.72
N ILE A 128 28.76 47.24 -18.85
CA ILE A 128 27.47 46.56 -18.99
C ILE A 128 26.37 47.61 -19.16
N ALA A 129 25.76 47.66 -20.35
CA ALA A 129 24.70 48.62 -20.67
C ALA A 129 23.30 48.12 -20.26
N ASP A 130 23.07 46.80 -20.21
CA ASP A 130 21.85 46.15 -19.71
C ASP A 130 22.22 44.89 -18.90
N PHE A 131 21.48 44.59 -17.84
CA PHE A 131 21.59 43.34 -17.07
C PHE A 131 21.47 42.08 -17.94
N ALA A 132 20.84 42.19 -19.11
CA ALA A 132 20.78 41.12 -20.12
C ALA A 132 22.16 40.65 -20.61
N ASP A 133 23.21 41.48 -20.48
CA ASP A 133 24.56 41.19 -20.93
C ASP A 133 25.40 40.40 -19.92
N VAL A 134 24.90 40.25 -18.68
CA VAL A 134 25.56 39.43 -17.65
C VAL A 134 25.51 37.95 -18.05
N LYS A 135 26.68 37.32 -18.12
CA LYS A 135 26.84 35.91 -18.50
C LYS A 135 27.60 35.15 -17.42
N TRP A 136 27.11 33.95 -17.12
CA TRP A 136 27.86 33.00 -16.32
C TRP A 136 28.63 32.03 -17.22
N PHE A 137 29.81 31.61 -16.75
CA PHE A 137 30.68 30.66 -17.43
C PHE A 137 31.00 29.47 -16.53
N PHE A 138 30.78 28.26 -17.02
CA PHE A 138 31.14 27.01 -16.34
C PHE A 138 31.98 26.10 -17.22
N THR A 139 32.91 25.39 -16.58
CA THR A 139 33.70 24.34 -17.24
C THR A 139 32.88 23.05 -17.38
N PRO A 140 33.19 22.18 -18.36
CA PRO A 140 32.51 20.89 -18.48
C PRO A 140 32.66 19.98 -17.26
N GLU A 141 33.76 20.11 -16.52
CA GLU A 141 33.99 19.33 -15.30
C GLU A 141 33.11 19.82 -14.14
N GLU A 142 32.96 21.14 -13.98
CA GLU A 142 32.02 21.75 -13.02
C GLU A 142 30.58 21.31 -13.30
N VAL A 143 30.16 21.31 -14.57
CA VAL A 143 28.79 20.93 -14.96
C VAL A 143 28.54 19.42 -14.78
N LYS A 144 29.53 18.57 -15.09
CA LYS A 144 29.41 17.11 -14.90
C LYS A 144 29.41 16.71 -13.42
N SER A 145 30.15 17.42 -12.58
CA SER A 145 30.36 17.06 -11.18
C SER A 145 29.26 17.59 -10.25
N ASN A 146 28.35 18.43 -10.76
CA ASN A 146 27.30 19.08 -9.98
C ASN A 146 25.93 18.92 -10.67
N GLN A 147 24.86 19.01 -9.88
CA GLN A 147 23.49 18.82 -10.38
C GLN A 147 22.72 20.14 -10.48
N ILE A 148 23.07 21.12 -9.64
CA ILE A 148 22.47 22.46 -9.65
C ILE A 148 23.57 23.51 -9.62
N VAL A 149 23.35 24.58 -10.38
CA VAL A 149 24.05 25.85 -10.28
C VAL A 149 23.18 26.85 -9.54
N LEU A 150 23.69 27.39 -8.43
CA LEU A 150 23.10 28.53 -7.73
C LEU A 150 23.82 29.82 -8.15
N CYS A 151 23.05 30.77 -8.64
CA CYS A 151 23.56 32.03 -9.19
C CYS A 151 23.44 33.14 -8.16
N VAL A 152 24.59 33.69 -7.77
CA VAL A 152 24.69 34.79 -6.84
C VAL A 152 25.20 36.02 -7.57
N PHE A 153 24.60 37.16 -7.26
CA PHE A 153 24.89 38.44 -7.89
C PHE A 153 25.20 39.50 -6.83
N SER A 154 26.13 40.40 -7.17
CA SER A 154 26.43 41.61 -6.41
C SER A 154 26.39 42.81 -7.37
N GLU A 155 25.76 43.89 -6.92
CA GLU A 155 25.62 45.15 -7.68
C GLU A 155 26.98 45.84 -7.90
N GLU A 156 27.95 45.57 -7.02
CA GLU A 156 29.28 46.16 -7.05
C GLU A 156 30.37 45.15 -6.64
N ASP A 157 31.62 45.46 -6.97
CA ASP A 157 32.79 44.69 -6.53
C ASP A 157 32.88 44.59 -5.00
N LEU A 158 33.03 43.38 -4.47
CA LEU A 158 33.10 43.13 -3.03
C LEU A 158 34.54 43.35 -2.52
N THR A 159 34.78 44.44 -1.80
CA THR A 159 36.09 44.81 -1.22
C THR A 159 36.03 44.94 0.31
N LEU A 160 37.17 44.82 1.01
CA LEU A 160 37.21 44.80 2.48
C LEU A 160 36.77 46.11 3.15
N ASN A 161 36.73 47.23 2.41
CA ASN A 161 36.54 48.57 2.96
C ASN A 161 35.10 49.12 2.92
N LYS A 162 34.12 48.33 2.49
CA LYS A 162 32.72 48.79 2.37
C LYS A 162 32.00 48.87 3.71
N SER A 163 31.04 49.79 3.81
CA SER A 163 30.16 49.94 4.97
C SER A 163 29.05 48.88 5.00
N GLN A 164 28.61 48.43 3.81
CA GLN A 164 27.56 47.44 3.61
C GLN A 164 27.86 46.61 2.36
N TYR A 165 27.45 45.36 2.39
CA TYR A 165 27.56 44.41 1.29
C TYR A 165 26.18 43.94 0.89
N LYS A 166 25.81 44.14 -0.38
CA LYS A 166 24.54 43.70 -0.94
C LYS A 166 24.76 42.47 -1.79
N ILE A 167 24.10 41.38 -1.44
CA ILE A 167 24.13 40.13 -2.19
C ILE A 167 22.70 39.76 -2.56
N ILE A 168 22.52 39.35 -3.81
CA ILE A 168 21.22 38.94 -4.35
C ILE A 168 21.35 37.51 -4.86
N PHE A 169 20.43 36.65 -4.43
CA PHE A 169 20.26 35.34 -5.05
C PHE A 169 19.43 35.50 -6.31
N ALA A 170 20.10 35.39 -7.46
CA ALA A 170 19.50 35.61 -8.77
C ALA A 170 18.64 34.43 -9.23
N GLY A 171 18.94 33.21 -8.76
CA GLY A 171 18.16 32.02 -9.07
C GLY A 171 19.04 30.77 -9.16
N PHE A 172 18.45 29.65 -9.59
CA PHE A 172 19.18 28.42 -9.79
C PHE A 172 18.81 27.75 -11.10
N LEU A 173 19.70 26.89 -11.60
CA LEU A 173 19.54 26.13 -12.83
C LEU A 173 20.06 24.70 -12.65
N PRO A 174 19.31 23.68 -13.09
CA PRO A 174 19.86 22.33 -13.17
C PRO A 174 20.97 22.26 -14.23
N THR A 175 22.08 21.61 -13.93
CA THR A 175 23.25 21.55 -14.84
C THR A 175 22.93 20.91 -16.18
N TYR A 176 21.97 19.96 -16.23
CA TYR A 176 21.52 19.34 -17.48
C TYR A 176 20.80 20.30 -18.44
N THR A 177 20.31 21.44 -17.96
CA THR A 177 19.65 22.46 -18.81
C THR A 177 20.66 23.35 -19.54
N LEU A 178 21.95 23.27 -19.17
CA LEU A 178 22.99 24.10 -19.72
C LEU A 178 23.45 23.54 -21.08
N ASN A 179 23.37 24.36 -22.12
CA ASN A 179 23.85 24.02 -23.45
C ASN A 179 25.30 24.50 -23.67
N ILE A 180 26.09 23.70 -24.38
CA ILE A 180 27.49 24.00 -24.69
C ILE A 180 27.56 25.05 -25.80
N SER A 181 28.29 26.16 -25.55
CA SER A 181 28.65 27.09 -26.61
C SER A 181 29.76 26.49 -27.48
N LYS A 182 29.45 26.18 -28.74
CA LYS A 182 30.38 25.55 -29.70
C LYS A 182 31.67 26.33 -29.95
N ARG A 183 31.74 27.63 -29.63
CA ARG A 183 32.91 28.49 -29.90
C ARG A 183 33.94 28.56 -28.77
N GLN A 184 33.57 28.29 -27.52
CA GLN A 184 34.43 28.57 -26.36
C GLN A 184 34.67 27.36 -25.44
N ASN A 185 34.11 26.18 -25.79
CA ASN A 185 34.15 24.97 -24.95
C ASN A 185 33.76 25.21 -23.48
N ARG A 186 32.84 26.16 -23.27
CA ARG A 186 32.32 26.59 -21.97
C ARG A 186 30.80 26.62 -22.04
N PHE A 187 30.16 26.34 -20.91
CA PHE A 187 28.72 26.50 -20.76
C PHE A 187 28.44 27.96 -20.44
N THR A 188 27.54 28.57 -21.22
CA THR A 188 27.15 29.98 -21.06
C THR A 188 25.65 30.09 -20.96
N PHE A 189 25.16 30.80 -19.95
CA PHE A 189 23.77 31.20 -19.89
C PHE A 189 23.63 32.64 -19.43
N SER A 190 22.53 33.26 -19.82
CA SER A 190 22.15 34.63 -19.48
C SER A 190 21.05 34.64 -18.42
N PHE A 191 20.81 35.83 -17.87
CA PHE A 191 19.80 36.10 -16.86
C PHE A 191 18.39 35.59 -17.23
N SER A 192 18.04 35.61 -18.52
CA SER A 192 16.74 35.16 -19.03
C SER A 192 16.44 33.67 -18.83
N HIS A 193 17.46 32.88 -18.49
CA HIS A 193 17.30 31.44 -18.29
C HIS A 193 17.03 31.08 -16.83
N LEU A 194 17.21 32.00 -15.88
CA LEU A 194 17.05 31.73 -14.45
C LEU A 194 15.59 31.40 -14.09
N LEU A 195 15.36 30.26 -13.44
CA LEU A 195 14.02 29.83 -13.04
C LEU A 195 13.75 30.29 -11.60
N TYR A 196 12.64 31.00 -11.38
CA TYR A 196 12.24 31.42 -10.04
C TYR A 196 10.77 31.11 -9.72
N MET A 197 10.55 30.05 -8.95
CA MET A 197 9.33 29.92 -8.14
C MET A 197 9.60 29.21 -6.81
N GLY A 198 9.10 29.75 -5.69
CA GLY A 198 9.14 29.12 -4.36
C GLY A 198 10.49 29.07 -3.63
N GLY A 199 11.56 29.60 -4.24
CA GLY A 199 12.91 29.54 -3.71
C GLY A 199 13.55 28.16 -3.90
N LEU A 200 14.89 28.12 -4.06
CA LEU A 200 15.68 26.87 -4.09
C LEU A 200 15.27 25.90 -2.97
N LYS A 201 14.84 26.43 -1.82
CA LYS A 201 14.31 25.66 -0.69
C LYS A 201 13.13 24.76 -1.06
N PHE A 202 12.13 25.28 -1.77
CA PHE A 202 10.99 24.48 -2.22
C PHE A 202 11.43 23.36 -3.18
N TYR A 203 12.30 23.69 -4.14
CA TYR A 203 12.85 22.71 -5.08
C TYR A 203 13.60 21.58 -4.35
N LEU A 204 14.51 21.94 -3.44
CA LEU A 204 15.26 20.96 -2.64
C LEU A 204 14.33 20.12 -1.75
N THR A 205 13.28 20.73 -1.18
CA THR A 205 12.28 20.00 -0.39
C THR A 205 11.49 19.02 -1.26
N SER A 206 11.06 19.43 -2.46
CA SER A 206 10.39 18.54 -3.42
C SER A 206 11.29 17.42 -3.95
N TYR A 207 12.61 17.63 -3.95
CA TYR A 207 13.59 16.59 -4.30
C TYR A 207 13.72 15.55 -3.18
N LEU A 208 13.67 15.98 -1.91
CA LEU A 208 13.58 15.08 -0.75
C LEU A 208 12.26 14.28 -0.74
N ASP A 209 11.21 14.78 -1.39
CA ASP A 209 9.93 14.08 -1.57
C ASP A 209 9.97 12.91 -2.58
N GLN A 210 11.10 12.58 -3.23
CA GLN A 210 11.22 11.42 -4.14
C GLN A 210 10.80 10.07 -3.52
N LYS A 211 10.91 9.92 -2.19
CA LYS A 211 10.35 8.77 -1.45
C LYS A 211 8.84 8.61 -1.73
N TYR A 212 8.10 9.72 -1.80
CA TYR A 212 6.67 9.74 -2.09
C TYR A 212 6.36 9.45 -3.56
N ASP A 213 7.26 9.80 -4.48
CA ASP A 213 7.12 9.46 -5.89
C ASP A 213 7.19 7.95 -6.11
N TYR A 214 8.17 7.26 -5.51
CA TYR A 214 8.24 5.79 -5.59
C TYR A 214 7.04 5.09 -4.93
N LEU A 215 6.53 5.57 -3.80
CA LEU A 215 5.34 4.98 -3.18
C LEU A 215 4.08 5.17 -4.04
N LYS A 216 3.95 6.34 -4.68
CA LYS A 216 2.86 6.62 -5.61
C LYS A 216 2.95 5.76 -6.87
N GLN A 217 4.15 5.63 -7.45
CA GLN A 217 4.42 4.74 -8.58
C GLN A 217 4.13 3.29 -8.20
N ALA A 218 4.59 2.83 -7.03
CA ALA A 218 4.31 1.47 -6.55
C ALA A 218 2.80 1.20 -6.43
N SER A 219 2.03 2.16 -5.93
CA SER A 219 0.57 2.05 -5.88
C SER A 219 -0.05 1.98 -7.27
N LEU A 220 0.42 2.78 -8.23
CA LEU A 220 -0.06 2.72 -9.62
C LEU A 220 0.24 1.36 -10.26
N HIS A 221 1.47 0.86 -10.10
CA HIS A 221 1.88 -0.46 -10.58
C HIS A 221 1.04 -1.58 -9.94
N ASN A 222 0.82 -1.54 -8.62
CA ASN A 222 -0.07 -2.50 -7.94
C ASN A 222 -1.50 -2.48 -8.47
N ASN A 223 -2.07 -1.28 -8.69
CA ASN A 223 -3.41 -1.14 -9.24
C ASN A 223 -3.51 -1.69 -10.67
N HIS A 224 -2.40 -1.66 -11.43
CA HIS A 224 -2.30 -2.21 -12.78
C HIS A 224 -1.89 -3.70 -12.81
N GLY A 225 -1.66 -4.32 -11.64
CA GLY A 225 -1.22 -5.71 -11.52
C GLY A 225 0.26 -5.94 -11.85
N ASP A 226 1.05 -4.88 -12.05
CA ASP A 226 2.48 -4.92 -12.29
C ASP A 226 3.26 -4.98 -10.97
N TYR A 227 3.17 -6.12 -10.30
CA TYR A 227 3.76 -6.29 -8.97
C TYR A 227 5.29 -6.26 -8.98
N LEU A 228 5.95 -6.59 -10.09
CA LEU A 228 7.42 -6.55 -10.19
C LEU A 228 7.94 -5.11 -10.14
N SER A 229 7.33 -4.21 -10.92
CA SER A 229 7.68 -2.79 -10.88
C SER A 229 7.31 -2.15 -9.54
N ALA A 230 6.20 -2.57 -8.93
CA ALA A 230 5.84 -2.13 -7.58
C ALA A 230 6.88 -2.53 -6.53
N ILE A 231 7.36 -3.79 -6.57
CA ILE A 231 8.44 -4.27 -5.70
C ILE A 231 9.72 -3.45 -5.91
N TYR A 232 10.11 -3.19 -7.17
CA TYR A 232 11.28 -2.35 -7.46
C TYR A 232 11.18 -0.97 -6.82
N CYS A 233 10.00 -0.34 -6.89
CA CYS A 233 9.74 0.95 -6.26
C CYS A 233 9.83 0.87 -4.73
N TYR A 234 9.25 -0.17 -4.11
CA TYR A 234 9.41 -0.41 -2.67
C TYR A 234 10.86 -0.66 -2.26
N ASP A 235 11.64 -1.36 -3.09
CA ASP A 235 13.07 -1.55 -2.87
C ASP A 235 13.82 -0.22 -2.89
N GLN A 236 13.49 0.70 -3.81
CA GLN A 236 14.10 2.04 -3.81
C GLN A 236 13.79 2.80 -2.52
N VAL A 237 12.56 2.70 -2.02
CA VAL A 237 12.16 3.33 -0.74
C VAL A 237 12.95 2.77 0.43
N LEU A 238 13.24 1.47 0.43
CA LEU A 238 13.90 0.77 1.53
C LEU A 238 15.44 0.83 1.48
N LYS A 239 16.06 1.20 0.34
CA LYS A 239 17.53 1.32 0.18
C LYS A 239 18.21 2.25 1.18
N ASN A 240 17.52 3.28 1.66
CA ASN A 240 18.07 4.27 2.59
C ASN A 240 17.86 3.88 4.07
N ASN A 241 17.81 2.59 4.40
CA ASN A 241 17.54 2.07 5.75
C ASN A 241 16.28 2.68 6.40
N SER A 242 15.21 2.82 5.61
CA SER A 242 13.95 3.36 6.14
C SER A 242 13.29 2.33 7.07
N ILE A 243 13.03 2.71 8.32
CA ILE A 243 12.35 1.90 9.36
C ILE A 243 10.82 1.87 9.11
N ASP A 244 10.42 1.81 7.83
CA ASP A 244 9.02 1.99 7.41
C ASP A 244 8.31 0.64 7.30
N TYR A 245 7.82 0.14 8.44
CA TYR A 245 7.14 -1.15 8.56
C TYR A 245 5.93 -1.29 7.60
N LYS A 246 5.29 -0.19 7.20
CA LYS A 246 4.19 -0.20 6.23
C LYS A 246 4.68 -0.58 4.84
N VAL A 247 5.86 -0.10 4.44
CA VAL A 247 6.46 -0.41 3.13
C VAL A 247 6.87 -1.87 3.06
N TYR A 248 7.40 -2.43 4.15
CA TYR A 248 7.64 -3.87 4.25
C TYR A 248 6.35 -4.68 4.06
N LEU A 249 5.23 -4.30 4.69
CA LEU A 249 3.94 -4.96 4.47
C LEU A 249 3.50 -4.89 2.99
N LEU A 250 3.53 -3.70 2.39
CA LEU A 250 3.10 -3.51 1.00
C LEU A 250 3.97 -4.33 0.02
N ARG A 251 5.29 -4.35 0.24
CA ARG A 251 6.22 -5.17 -0.54
C ARG A 251 5.97 -6.66 -0.32
N ALA A 252 5.64 -7.09 0.89
CA ALA A 252 5.30 -8.48 1.18
C ALA A 252 4.05 -8.94 0.41
N ILE A 253 3.01 -8.11 0.37
CA ILE A 253 1.78 -8.39 -0.39
C ILE A 253 2.10 -8.53 -1.88
N ALA A 254 2.88 -7.60 -2.45
CA ALA A 254 3.30 -7.67 -3.84
C ALA A 254 4.15 -8.93 -4.13
N LYS A 255 5.09 -9.29 -3.25
CA LYS A 255 5.88 -10.52 -3.33
C LYS A 255 5.01 -11.77 -3.27
N TRP A 256 3.99 -11.78 -2.42
CA TRP A 256 3.01 -12.88 -2.37
C TRP A 256 2.25 -13.02 -3.69
N LYS A 257 1.80 -11.92 -4.30
CA LYS A 257 1.07 -11.92 -5.58
C LYS A 257 1.89 -12.49 -6.74
N ILE A 258 3.20 -12.33 -6.74
CA ILE A 258 4.11 -12.96 -7.73
C ILE A 258 4.56 -14.39 -7.36
N GLY A 259 4.04 -14.95 -6.26
CA GLY A 259 4.38 -16.29 -5.78
C GLY A 259 5.68 -16.38 -4.97
N ASN A 260 6.32 -15.26 -4.63
CA ASN A 260 7.51 -15.24 -3.76
C ASN A 260 7.11 -15.30 -2.28
N GLN A 261 6.76 -16.50 -1.83
CA GLN A 261 6.28 -16.77 -0.47
C GLN A 261 7.35 -16.48 0.60
N GLN A 262 8.58 -16.93 0.38
CA GLN A 262 9.69 -16.74 1.33
C GLN A 262 10.02 -15.25 1.52
N GLY A 263 10.09 -14.49 0.42
CA GLY A 263 10.34 -13.06 0.47
C GLY A 263 9.21 -12.27 1.14
N ALA A 264 7.95 -12.70 0.96
CA ALA A 264 6.81 -12.09 1.63
C ALA A 264 6.85 -12.32 3.15
N LEU A 265 7.11 -13.56 3.60
CA LEU A 265 7.26 -13.88 5.02
C LEU A 265 8.42 -13.12 5.67
N ALA A 266 9.56 -13.00 4.97
CA ALA A 266 10.71 -12.23 5.45
C ALA A 266 10.37 -10.75 5.67
N ASP A 267 9.65 -10.12 4.73
CA ASP A 267 9.23 -8.73 4.86
C ASP A 267 8.21 -8.54 6.01
N LEU A 268 7.26 -9.45 6.18
CA LEU A 268 6.31 -9.40 7.30
C LEU A 268 7.01 -9.57 8.65
N ASN A 269 8.02 -10.43 8.73
CA ASN A 269 8.84 -10.56 9.92
C ASN A 269 9.59 -9.25 10.23
N GLN A 270 10.15 -8.58 9.23
CA GLN A 270 10.79 -7.27 9.42
C GLN A 270 9.79 -6.20 9.87
N ALA A 271 8.59 -6.16 9.27
CA ALA A 271 7.54 -5.23 9.69
C ALA A 271 7.16 -5.42 11.17
N ILE A 272 7.07 -6.68 11.64
CA ILE A 272 6.77 -7.00 13.04
C ILE A 272 7.94 -6.68 13.97
N ILE A 273 9.19 -6.94 13.57
CA ILE A 273 10.38 -6.56 14.34
C ILE A 273 10.42 -5.05 14.56
N ILE A 274 10.13 -4.28 13.51
CA ILE A 274 10.12 -2.82 13.55
C ILE A 274 8.95 -2.30 14.41
N TYR A 275 7.74 -2.82 14.21
CA TYR A 275 6.55 -2.41 14.93
C TYR A 275 5.73 -3.62 15.41
N PRO A 276 6.02 -4.15 16.62
CA PRO A 276 5.36 -5.36 17.14
C PRO A 276 3.85 -5.23 17.40
N LYS A 277 3.31 -4.01 17.44
CA LYS A 277 1.87 -3.76 17.59
C LYS A 277 1.16 -3.59 16.24
N TYR A 278 1.76 -4.04 15.15
CA TYR A 278 1.15 -3.95 13.82
C TYR A 278 0.27 -5.16 13.49
N ASP A 279 -1.01 -5.07 13.83
CA ASP A 279 -2.01 -6.12 13.62
C ASP A 279 -2.03 -6.65 12.17
N LEU A 280 -2.01 -5.77 11.16
CA LEU A 280 -2.03 -6.17 9.75
C LEU A 280 -0.84 -7.04 9.33
N ALA A 281 0.35 -6.87 9.91
CA ALA A 281 1.48 -7.73 9.56
C ALA A 281 1.29 -9.16 10.09
N TYR A 282 0.71 -9.32 11.28
CA TYR A 282 0.30 -10.63 11.78
C TYR A 282 -0.80 -11.23 10.91
N HIS A 283 -1.79 -10.42 10.52
CA HIS A 283 -2.87 -10.86 9.64
C HIS A 283 -2.35 -11.49 8.35
N TRP A 284 -1.49 -10.77 7.62
CA TRP A 284 -0.95 -11.22 6.35
C TRP A 284 0.02 -12.39 6.51
N ARG A 285 0.79 -12.45 7.60
CA ARG A 285 1.68 -13.58 7.89
C ARG A 285 0.87 -14.85 8.18
N GLY A 286 -0.19 -14.73 8.99
CA GLY A 286 -1.14 -15.79 9.25
C GLY A 286 -1.88 -16.24 7.99
N TYR A 287 -2.23 -15.32 7.10
CA TYR A 287 -2.87 -15.63 5.81
C TYR A 287 -1.97 -16.47 4.91
N ILE A 288 -0.71 -16.07 4.75
CA ILE A 288 0.26 -16.83 3.95
C ILE A 288 0.48 -18.21 4.55
N LYS A 289 0.66 -18.30 5.88
CA LYS A 289 0.81 -19.56 6.61
C LYS A 289 -0.38 -20.50 6.45
N TYR A 290 -1.61 -19.96 6.48
CA TYR A 290 -2.82 -20.74 6.19
C TYR A 290 -2.79 -21.33 4.77
N LYS A 291 -2.39 -20.54 3.77
CA LYS A 291 -2.33 -21.00 2.37
C LYS A 291 -1.26 -22.08 2.14
N ILE A 292 -0.15 -22.04 2.87
CA ILE A 292 0.88 -23.10 2.86
C ILE A 292 0.57 -24.24 3.86
N GLN A 293 -0.67 -24.31 4.38
CA GLN A 293 -1.16 -25.36 5.28
C GLN A 293 -0.45 -25.44 6.65
N SER A 294 0.27 -24.38 7.04
CA SER A 294 0.90 -24.24 8.36
C SER A 294 -0.11 -23.69 9.37
N TYR A 295 -1.17 -24.44 9.63
CA TYR A 295 -2.35 -23.96 10.38
C TYR A 295 -2.05 -23.56 11.82
N GLN A 296 -1.17 -24.29 12.52
CA GLN A 296 -0.80 -23.96 13.91
C GLN A 296 -0.08 -22.61 14.00
N GLU A 297 0.84 -22.33 13.08
CA GLU A 297 1.52 -21.04 13.04
C GLU A 297 0.60 -19.90 12.60
N ALA A 298 -0.35 -20.18 11.70
CA ALA A 298 -1.38 -19.21 11.34
C ALA A 298 -2.28 -18.86 12.55
N ILE A 299 -2.67 -19.85 13.35
CA ILE A 299 -3.42 -19.64 14.61
C ILE A 299 -2.65 -18.75 15.57
N PHE A 300 -1.33 -18.94 15.69
CA PHE A 300 -0.49 -18.06 16.52
C PHE A 300 -0.58 -16.61 16.03
N ASP A 301 -0.38 -16.38 14.73
CA ASP A 301 -0.41 -15.03 14.17
C ASP A 301 -1.77 -14.35 14.33
N TYR A 302 -2.89 -15.03 14.06
CA TYR A 302 -4.22 -14.46 14.30
C TYR A 302 -4.50 -14.24 15.79
N THR A 303 -3.91 -15.04 16.69
CA THR A 303 -4.03 -14.82 18.12
C THR A 303 -3.29 -13.57 18.57
N GLU A 304 -2.10 -13.30 18.01
CA GLU A 304 -1.39 -12.05 18.25
C GLU A 304 -2.14 -10.85 17.66
N GLU A 305 -2.72 -10.98 16.46
CA GLU A 305 -3.59 -9.96 15.87
C GLU A 305 -4.77 -9.62 16.80
N ILE A 306 -5.47 -10.63 17.35
CA ILE A 306 -6.61 -10.44 18.25
C ILE A 306 -6.19 -9.78 19.58
N LYS A 307 -4.99 -10.07 20.10
CA LYS A 307 -4.46 -9.40 21.29
C LYS A 307 -4.24 -7.91 21.05
N ILE A 308 -3.81 -7.53 19.84
CA ILE A 308 -3.56 -6.14 19.45
C ILE A 308 -4.90 -5.44 19.11
N ASN A 309 -5.77 -6.12 18.36
CA ASN A 309 -7.03 -5.63 17.85
C ASN A 309 -8.17 -6.65 18.17
N PRO A 310 -8.77 -6.56 19.37
CA PRO A 310 -9.84 -7.47 19.79
C PRO A 310 -11.15 -7.35 19.01
N LEU A 311 -11.27 -6.36 18.11
CA LEU A 311 -12.45 -6.14 17.27
C LEU A 311 -12.22 -6.64 15.82
N SER A 312 -11.09 -7.29 15.53
CA SER A 312 -10.80 -7.81 14.19
C SER A 312 -11.66 -9.03 13.85
N ILE A 313 -12.77 -8.79 13.16
CA ILE A 313 -13.66 -9.84 12.63
C ILE A 313 -12.88 -10.84 11.76
N TYR A 314 -11.96 -10.35 10.93
CA TYR A 314 -11.18 -11.20 10.04
C TYR A 314 -10.22 -12.12 10.80
N ALA A 315 -9.62 -11.65 11.89
CA ALA A 315 -8.74 -12.49 12.70
C ALA A 315 -9.49 -13.67 13.30
N TYR A 316 -10.64 -13.42 13.94
CA TYR A 316 -11.50 -14.48 14.48
C TYR A 316 -11.96 -15.43 13.37
N TYR A 317 -12.43 -14.89 12.25
CA TYR A 317 -12.90 -15.72 11.14
C TYR A 317 -11.81 -16.63 10.57
N ARG A 318 -10.61 -16.09 10.33
CA ARG A 318 -9.50 -16.86 9.77
C ARG A 318 -8.91 -17.84 10.77
N ARG A 319 -8.88 -17.50 12.05
CA ARG A 319 -8.48 -18.43 13.10
C ARG A 319 -9.49 -19.57 13.26
N ALA A 320 -10.79 -19.31 13.15
CA ALA A 320 -11.84 -20.33 13.10
C ALA A 320 -11.64 -21.31 11.93
N LEU A 321 -11.32 -20.80 10.72
CA LEU A 321 -10.99 -21.65 9.57
C LEU A 321 -9.76 -22.53 9.84
N CYS A 322 -8.74 -22.01 10.52
CA CYS A 322 -7.58 -22.82 10.90
C CYS A 322 -7.97 -23.91 11.92
N TYR A 323 -8.82 -23.58 12.90
CA TYR A 323 -9.33 -24.54 13.86
C TYR A 323 -10.17 -25.64 13.21
N GLU A 324 -10.98 -25.31 12.20
CA GLU A 324 -11.69 -26.30 11.39
C GLU A 324 -10.71 -27.28 10.72
N LYS A 325 -9.63 -26.76 10.10
CA LYS A 325 -8.62 -27.60 9.41
C LYS A 325 -7.85 -28.53 10.34
N ILE A 326 -7.68 -28.17 11.60
CA ILE A 326 -7.07 -29.04 12.61
C ILE A 326 -8.10 -29.80 13.47
N HIS A 327 -9.38 -29.78 13.08
CA HIS A 327 -10.52 -30.39 13.78
C HIS A 327 -10.69 -29.98 15.25
N SER A 328 -10.34 -28.74 15.59
CA SER A 328 -10.61 -28.14 16.91
C SER A 328 -11.98 -27.45 16.91
N LEU A 329 -13.04 -28.26 16.85
CA LEU A 329 -14.41 -27.80 16.58
C LEU A 329 -14.94 -26.79 17.63
N LEU A 330 -14.69 -27.02 18.92
CA LEU A 330 -15.14 -26.10 19.97
C LEU A 330 -14.51 -24.70 19.83
N LYS A 331 -13.22 -24.63 19.48
CA LYS A 331 -12.54 -23.34 19.27
C LYS A 331 -13.02 -22.64 18.00
N ALA A 332 -13.28 -23.40 16.93
CA ALA A 332 -13.89 -22.87 15.73
C ALA A 332 -15.29 -22.29 16.02
N PHE A 333 -16.10 -22.99 16.83
CA PHE A 333 -17.41 -22.52 17.27
C PHE A 333 -17.34 -21.21 18.07
N GLU A 334 -16.40 -21.11 19.02
CA GLU A 334 -16.17 -19.90 19.81
C GLU A 334 -15.81 -18.72 18.91
N ASP A 335 -14.84 -18.89 18.00
CA ASP A 335 -14.39 -17.83 17.12
C ASP A 335 -15.48 -17.41 16.11
N TYR A 336 -16.22 -18.35 15.50
CA TYR A 336 -17.36 -17.98 14.65
C TYR A 336 -18.49 -17.31 15.43
N SER A 337 -18.67 -17.65 16.70
CA SER A 337 -19.63 -16.95 17.56
C SER A 337 -19.18 -15.52 17.83
N GLN A 338 -17.88 -15.28 18.06
CA GLN A 338 -17.34 -13.92 18.18
C GLN A 338 -17.49 -13.11 16.89
N VAL A 339 -17.25 -13.72 15.72
CA VAL A 339 -17.53 -13.08 14.42
C VAL A 339 -18.96 -12.57 14.35
N LEU A 340 -19.93 -13.38 14.77
CA LEU A 340 -21.35 -13.03 14.71
C LEU A 340 -21.81 -12.05 15.79
N ILE A 341 -21.11 -11.98 16.93
CA ILE A 341 -21.29 -10.92 17.93
C ILE A 341 -20.81 -9.58 17.37
N LEU A 342 -19.66 -9.56 16.71
CA LEU A 342 -19.07 -8.35 16.13
C LEU A 342 -19.80 -7.90 14.85
N ASN A 343 -20.27 -8.83 14.02
CA ASN A 343 -21.03 -8.55 12.82
C ASN A 343 -22.07 -9.64 12.52
N ASN A 344 -23.32 -9.34 12.86
CA ASN A 344 -24.47 -10.23 12.68
C ASN A 344 -25.09 -10.21 11.28
N ASN A 345 -24.48 -9.51 10.31
CA ASN A 345 -24.94 -9.46 8.92
C ASN A 345 -24.04 -10.29 7.97
N LEU A 346 -23.17 -11.13 8.52
CA LEU A 346 -22.29 -12.03 7.74
C LEU A 346 -22.92 -13.41 7.58
N TYR A 347 -23.47 -13.68 6.40
CA TYR A 347 -24.06 -14.99 6.10
C TYR A 347 -23.04 -16.13 6.19
N GLN A 348 -21.77 -15.89 5.82
CA GLN A 348 -20.70 -16.90 5.92
C GLN A 348 -20.41 -17.29 7.37
N GLY A 349 -20.51 -16.33 8.30
CA GLY A 349 -20.35 -16.59 9.73
C GLY A 349 -21.41 -17.56 10.24
N PHE A 350 -22.68 -17.31 9.89
CA PHE A 350 -23.78 -18.22 10.25
C PHE A 350 -23.62 -19.58 9.56
N TYR A 351 -23.36 -19.62 8.26
CA TYR A 351 -23.21 -20.87 7.52
C TYR A 351 -22.07 -21.73 8.07
N ASN A 352 -20.90 -21.15 8.34
CA ASN A 352 -19.77 -21.89 8.87
C ASN A 352 -20.00 -22.31 10.32
N ARG A 353 -20.58 -21.46 11.18
CA ARG A 353 -20.96 -21.86 12.54
C ARG A 353 -21.98 -23.00 12.53
N GLY A 354 -22.94 -22.97 11.61
CA GLY A 354 -23.90 -24.04 11.38
C GLY A 354 -23.23 -25.37 11.02
N ASN A 355 -22.21 -25.35 10.16
CA ASN A 355 -21.40 -26.53 9.85
C ASN A 355 -20.73 -27.08 11.13
N ILE A 356 -20.10 -26.22 11.93
CA ILE A 356 -19.43 -26.64 13.17
C ILE A 356 -20.44 -27.18 14.20
N ARG A 357 -21.59 -26.53 14.38
CA ARG A 357 -22.67 -27.01 15.26
C ARG A 357 -23.17 -28.39 14.85
N TYR A 358 -23.36 -28.60 13.55
CA TYR A 358 -23.74 -29.91 13.03
C TYR A 358 -22.69 -30.98 13.35
N GLU A 359 -21.40 -30.69 13.15
CA GLU A 359 -20.31 -31.63 13.50
C GLU A 359 -20.21 -31.90 15.02
N LEU A 360 -20.57 -30.91 15.85
CA LEU A 360 -20.70 -31.07 17.30
C LEU A 360 -21.97 -31.82 17.74
N GLY A 361 -22.88 -32.14 16.81
CA GLY A 361 -24.14 -32.83 17.06
C GLY A 361 -25.33 -31.92 17.42
N ASP A 362 -25.13 -30.60 17.45
CA ASP A 362 -26.18 -29.59 17.68
C ASP A 362 -26.95 -29.32 16.37
N LYS A 363 -27.89 -30.22 16.04
CA LYS A 363 -28.68 -30.15 14.80
C LYS A 363 -29.66 -28.98 14.80
N GLU A 364 -30.29 -28.71 15.95
CA GLU A 364 -31.23 -27.60 16.12
C GLU A 364 -30.52 -26.25 15.95
N GLY A 365 -29.37 -26.05 16.60
CA GLY A 365 -28.59 -24.83 16.45
C GLY A 365 -28.00 -24.66 15.05
N ALA A 366 -27.69 -25.76 14.35
CA ALA A 366 -27.29 -25.71 12.94
C ALA A 366 -28.45 -25.28 12.02
N LEU A 367 -29.68 -25.76 12.26
CA LEU A 367 -30.87 -25.30 11.51
C LEU A 367 -31.09 -23.80 11.66
N GLU A 368 -30.99 -23.27 12.88
CA GLU A 368 -31.13 -21.84 13.14
C GLU A 368 -30.10 -21.03 12.35
N ASP A 369 -28.84 -21.43 12.41
CA ASP A 369 -27.74 -20.77 11.73
C ASP A 369 -27.89 -20.82 10.21
N TYR A 370 -28.22 -21.97 9.62
CA TYR A 370 -28.44 -22.05 8.17
C TYR A 370 -29.66 -21.24 7.71
N ARG A 371 -30.75 -21.22 8.48
CA ARG A 371 -31.91 -20.36 8.19
C ARG A 371 -31.50 -18.88 8.22
N LYS A 372 -30.68 -18.46 9.19
CA LYS A 372 -30.14 -17.09 9.24
C LYS A 372 -29.22 -16.79 8.06
N ALA A 373 -28.34 -17.71 7.68
CA ALA A 373 -27.50 -17.57 6.50
C ALA A 373 -28.35 -17.38 5.23
N LEU A 374 -29.44 -18.14 5.07
CA LEU A 374 -30.35 -18.01 3.93
C LEU A 374 -31.23 -16.76 3.96
N GLN A 375 -31.58 -16.24 5.15
CA GLN A 375 -32.23 -14.93 5.26
C GLN A 375 -31.34 -13.81 4.72
N LEU A 376 -30.02 -13.89 4.97
CA LEU A 376 -29.04 -12.92 4.51
C LEU A 376 -28.62 -13.14 3.04
N ASN A 377 -28.50 -14.40 2.62
CA ASN A 377 -28.16 -14.79 1.26
C ASN A 377 -29.05 -15.95 0.76
N PRO A 378 -30.19 -15.65 0.12
CA PRO A 378 -31.11 -16.65 -0.41
C PRO A 378 -30.57 -17.50 -1.57
N SER A 379 -29.39 -17.17 -2.11
CA SER A 379 -28.77 -17.88 -3.24
C SER A 379 -27.77 -18.96 -2.80
N LEU A 380 -27.66 -19.23 -1.50
CA LEU A 380 -26.69 -20.19 -0.95
C LEU A 380 -27.19 -21.64 -1.06
N ALA A 381 -26.99 -22.26 -2.23
CA ALA A 381 -27.44 -23.63 -2.51
C ALA A 381 -26.94 -24.67 -1.50
N LYS A 382 -25.69 -24.54 -1.01
CA LYS A 382 -25.12 -25.43 0.01
C LYS A 382 -25.87 -25.38 1.35
N ALA A 383 -26.37 -24.21 1.74
CA ALA A 383 -27.16 -24.08 2.97
C ALA A 383 -28.53 -24.76 2.82
N TYR A 384 -29.18 -24.65 1.66
CA TYR A 384 -30.39 -25.44 1.37
C TYR A 384 -30.10 -26.94 1.40
N TYR A 385 -28.99 -27.39 0.81
CA TYR A 385 -28.59 -28.79 0.83
C TYR A 385 -28.36 -29.31 2.27
N ASN A 386 -27.65 -28.54 3.11
CA ASN A 386 -27.39 -28.91 4.51
C ASN A 386 -28.67 -28.89 5.37
N LEU A 387 -29.55 -27.89 5.17
CA LEU A 387 -30.88 -27.89 5.80
C LEU A 387 -31.69 -29.13 5.43
N ALA A 388 -31.68 -29.51 4.15
CA ALA A 388 -32.43 -30.67 3.68
C ALA A 388 -31.98 -31.97 4.35
N ILE A 389 -30.68 -32.12 4.61
CA ILE A 389 -30.12 -33.27 5.33
C ILE A 389 -30.64 -33.27 6.77
N ILE A 390 -30.53 -32.14 7.47
CA ILE A 390 -30.95 -32.07 8.87
C ILE A 390 -32.46 -32.31 9.00
N TYR A 391 -33.29 -31.74 8.13
CA TYR A 391 -34.73 -32.04 8.13
C TYR A 391 -35.02 -33.50 7.86
N ASN A 392 -34.26 -34.17 6.99
CA ASN A 392 -34.43 -35.60 6.75
C ASN A 392 -34.09 -36.41 8.00
N ASP A 393 -33.00 -36.08 8.69
CA ASP A 393 -32.59 -36.70 9.94
C ASP A 393 -33.63 -36.54 11.06
N LEU A 394 -34.33 -35.40 11.07
CA LEU A 394 -35.41 -35.11 12.02
C LEU A 394 -36.77 -35.70 11.58
N GLY A 395 -36.85 -36.34 10.41
CA GLY A 395 -38.10 -36.90 9.88
C GLY A 395 -39.05 -35.89 9.23
N GLU A 396 -38.62 -34.64 9.07
CA GLU A 396 -39.38 -33.54 8.43
C GLU A 396 -39.28 -33.62 6.90
N ILE A 397 -39.79 -34.73 6.33
CA ILE A 397 -39.55 -35.12 4.93
C ILE A 397 -39.99 -34.06 3.91
N ASN A 398 -41.11 -33.38 4.15
CA ASN A 398 -41.59 -32.34 3.22
C ASN A 398 -40.64 -31.14 3.16
N GLN A 399 -40.07 -30.75 4.30
CA GLN A 399 -39.08 -29.69 4.38
C GLN A 399 -37.78 -30.13 3.71
N ALA A 400 -37.35 -31.38 3.91
CA ALA A 400 -36.18 -31.93 3.23
C ALA A 400 -36.31 -31.87 1.70
N ILE A 401 -37.45 -32.30 1.15
CA ILE A 401 -37.74 -32.23 -0.29
C ILE A 401 -37.71 -30.79 -0.81
N TYR A 402 -38.36 -29.86 -0.10
CA TYR A 402 -38.39 -28.45 -0.48
C TYR A 402 -36.97 -27.86 -0.57
N ASN A 403 -36.14 -28.12 0.45
CA ASN A 403 -34.79 -27.59 0.51
C ASN A 403 -33.88 -28.24 -0.55
N TYR A 404 -33.98 -29.55 -0.80
CA TYR A 404 -33.24 -30.17 -1.91
C TYR A 404 -33.63 -29.60 -3.29
N LYS A 405 -34.92 -29.41 -3.54
CA LYS A 405 -35.38 -28.78 -4.78
C LYS A 405 -34.89 -27.34 -4.90
N SER A 406 -34.85 -26.60 -3.80
CA SER A 406 -34.31 -25.23 -3.79
C SER A 406 -32.82 -25.19 -4.11
N ALA A 407 -32.03 -26.11 -3.55
CA ALA A 407 -30.62 -26.28 -3.89
C ALA A 407 -30.41 -26.61 -5.38
N ILE A 408 -31.22 -27.52 -5.94
CA ILE A 408 -31.21 -27.91 -7.36
C ILE A 408 -31.62 -26.75 -8.26
N ASN A 409 -32.62 -25.97 -7.88
CA ASN A 409 -33.08 -24.82 -8.67
C ASN A 409 -31.99 -23.74 -8.77
N LEU A 410 -31.23 -23.54 -7.70
CA LEU A 410 -30.10 -22.60 -7.68
C LEU A 410 -28.88 -23.15 -8.43
N VAL A 411 -28.62 -24.45 -8.30
CA VAL A 411 -27.47 -25.14 -8.93
C VAL A 411 -28.00 -26.39 -9.65
N PRO A 412 -28.37 -26.27 -10.94
CA PRO A 412 -28.98 -27.38 -11.70
C PRO A 412 -28.08 -28.61 -11.91
N ASN A 413 -26.79 -28.49 -11.65
CA ASN A 413 -25.82 -29.59 -11.71
C ASN A 413 -25.43 -30.13 -10.31
N TYR A 414 -26.25 -29.89 -9.28
CA TYR A 414 -25.96 -30.33 -7.91
C TYR A 414 -26.23 -31.84 -7.72
N VAL A 415 -25.27 -32.67 -8.16
CA VAL A 415 -25.35 -34.14 -8.20
C VAL A 415 -25.82 -34.75 -6.87
N LYS A 416 -25.21 -34.36 -5.75
CA LYS A 416 -25.54 -34.88 -4.42
C LYS A 416 -26.97 -34.56 -3.99
N ALA A 417 -27.50 -33.39 -4.37
CA ALA A 417 -28.87 -33.01 -4.06
C ALA A 417 -29.88 -33.89 -4.82
N TYR A 418 -29.62 -34.18 -6.09
CA TYR A 418 -30.43 -35.13 -6.86
C TYR A 418 -30.43 -36.53 -6.23
N TYR A 419 -29.27 -37.04 -5.86
CA TYR A 419 -29.17 -38.37 -5.25
C TYR A 419 -29.85 -38.47 -3.89
N ASN A 420 -29.64 -37.51 -2.98
CA ASN A 420 -30.32 -37.54 -1.67
C ASN A 420 -31.84 -37.35 -1.81
N LEU A 421 -32.29 -36.54 -2.78
CA LEU A 421 -33.71 -36.41 -3.09
C LEU A 421 -34.29 -37.72 -3.64
N ALA A 422 -33.53 -38.46 -4.47
CA ALA A 422 -33.93 -39.78 -4.94
C ALA A 422 -34.13 -40.76 -3.76
N ILE A 423 -33.20 -40.78 -2.80
CA ILE A 423 -33.32 -41.60 -1.58
C ILE A 423 -34.62 -41.31 -0.84
N ILE A 424 -34.94 -40.03 -0.61
CA ILE A 424 -36.20 -39.64 0.05
C ILE A 424 -37.42 -40.17 -0.72
N TYR A 425 -37.41 -40.10 -2.06
CA TYR A 425 -38.52 -40.63 -2.84
C TYR A 425 -38.62 -42.16 -2.77
N VAL A 426 -37.50 -42.86 -2.59
CA VAL A 426 -37.54 -44.29 -2.31
C VAL A 426 -38.20 -44.58 -0.96
N ASP A 427 -37.83 -43.83 0.08
CA ASP A 427 -38.42 -43.96 1.42
C ASP A 427 -39.93 -43.70 1.42
N LEU A 428 -40.39 -42.81 0.55
CA LEU A 428 -41.82 -42.51 0.35
C LEU A 428 -42.54 -43.51 -0.57
N GLY A 429 -41.86 -44.55 -1.09
CA GLY A 429 -42.41 -45.49 -2.05
C GLY A 429 -42.68 -44.91 -3.45
N LYS A 430 -42.20 -43.69 -3.73
CA LYS A 430 -42.38 -42.97 -5.00
C LYS A 430 -41.26 -43.33 -5.98
N TYR A 431 -41.14 -44.62 -6.28
CA TYR A 431 -39.98 -45.18 -6.99
C TYR A 431 -39.74 -44.60 -8.39
N ARG A 432 -40.79 -44.22 -9.13
CA ARG A 432 -40.63 -43.56 -10.44
C ARG A 432 -39.93 -42.21 -10.32
N GLN A 433 -40.26 -41.43 -9.29
CA GLN A 433 -39.61 -40.13 -9.03
C GLN A 433 -38.17 -40.33 -8.59
N ALA A 434 -37.91 -41.34 -7.75
CA ALA A 434 -36.55 -41.70 -7.36
C ALA A 434 -35.66 -42.04 -8.57
N ILE A 435 -36.16 -42.85 -9.52
CA ILE A 435 -35.42 -43.20 -10.74
C ILE A 435 -35.07 -41.96 -11.57
N ILE A 436 -36.02 -41.04 -11.76
CA ILE A 436 -35.76 -39.77 -12.50
C ILE A 436 -34.61 -38.99 -11.87
N HIS A 437 -34.58 -38.90 -10.53
CA HIS A 437 -33.52 -38.17 -9.83
C HIS A 437 -32.19 -38.93 -9.82
N TYR A 438 -32.20 -40.26 -9.74
CA TYR A 438 -30.98 -41.06 -9.94
C TYR A 438 -30.44 -40.94 -11.37
N ASP A 439 -31.30 -40.98 -12.37
CA ASP A 439 -30.94 -40.76 -13.78
C ASP A 439 -30.26 -39.40 -13.92
N LYS A 440 -30.84 -38.36 -13.33
CA LYS A 440 -30.25 -37.02 -13.41
C LYS A 440 -28.90 -36.94 -12.71
N ALA A 441 -28.75 -37.58 -11.56
CA ALA A 441 -27.45 -37.65 -10.88
C ALA A 441 -26.41 -38.39 -11.73
N CYS A 442 -26.78 -39.50 -12.39
CA CYS A 442 -25.90 -40.26 -13.27
C CYS A 442 -25.55 -39.51 -14.57
N GLU A 443 -26.49 -38.74 -15.13
CA GLU A 443 -26.25 -37.90 -16.31
C GLU A 443 -25.22 -36.80 -16.03
N LEU A 444 -25.30 -36.20 -14.84
CA LEU A 444 -24.42 -35.12 -14.43
C LEU A 444 -23.04 -35.64 -14.01
N ASP A 445 -22.99 -36.84 -13.41
CA ASP A 445 -21.77 -37.53 -13.04
C ASP A 445 -21.85 -39.02 -13.42
N ASN A 446 -21.25 -39.31 -14.57
CA ASN A 446 -21.19 -40.67 -15.11
C ASN A 446 -20.35 -41.62 -14.24
N GLU A 447 -19.54 -41.13 -13.30
CA GLU A 447 -18.76 -41.98 -12.39
C GLU A 447 -19.41 -42.10 -11.01
N PHE A 448 -20.65 -41.63 -10.84
CA PHE A 448 -21.33 -41.70 -9.56
C PHE A 448 -21.88 -43.11 -9.25
N ILE A 449 -20.99 -43.98 -8.78
CA ILE A 449 -21.22 -45.42 -8.56
C ILE A 449 -22.44 -45.66 -7.65
N GLN A 450 -22.57 -44.89 -6.56
CA GLN A 450 -23.66 -45.06 -5.60
C GLN A 450 -25.04 -44.82 -6.25
N ALA A 451 -25.19 -43.78 -7.09
CA ALA A 451 -26.43 -43.50 -7.78
C ALA A 451 -26.79 -44.62 -8.77
N LYS A 452 -25.80 -45.10 -9.53
CA LYS A 452 -25.99 -46.22 -10.48
C LYS A 452 -26.43 -47.49 -9.77
N TYR A 453 -25.73 -47.85 -8.70
CA TYR A 453 -26.02 -49.04 -7.91
C TYR A 453 -27.44 -49.00 -7.32
N ASN A 454 -27.81 -47.91 -6.63
CA ASN A 454 -29.12 -47.77 -6.02
C ASN A 454 -30.25 -47.74 -7.04
N LYS A 455 -30.02 -47.11 -8.20
CA LYS A 455 -30.96 -47.13 -9.33
C LYS A 455 -31.17 -48.56 -9.85
N GLN A 456 -30.09 -49.29 -10.12
CA GLN A 456 -30.17 -50.65 -10.65
C GLN A 456 -30.92 -51.57 -9.67
N PHE A 457 -30.57 -51.51 -8.38
CA PHE A 457 -31.24 -52.29 -7.35
C PHE A 457 -32.75 -51.96 -7.27
N LEU A 458 -33.11 -50.68 -7.35
CA LEU A 458 -34.51 -50.25 -7.37
C LEU A 458 -35.27 -50.76 -8.61
N LEU A 459 -34.63 -50.78 -9.78
CA LEU A 459 -35.23 -51.33 -11.01
C LEU A 459 -35.45 -52.85 -10.90
N GLU A 460 -34.50 -53.58 -10.30
CA GLU A 460 -34.61 -55.02 -10.04
C GLU A 460 -35.75 -55.31 -9.05
N TYR A 461 -35.85 -54.54 -7.96
CA TYR A 461 -36.95 -54.62 -7.00
C TYR A 461 -38.32 -54.46 -7.69
N LEU A 462 -38.49 -53.44 -8.52
CA LEU A 462 -39.74 -53.19 -9.24
C LEU A 462 -40.07 -54.29 -10.27
N ARG A 463 -39.06 -54.92 -10.85
CA ARG A 463 -39.23 -56.06 -11.77
C ARG A 463 -39.79 -57.26 -11.01
N GLN A 464 -39.24 -57.57 -9.84
CA GLN A 464 -39.70 -58.67 -8.98
C GLN A 464 -41.12 -58.42 -8.46
N GLU A 465 -41.44 -57.21 -7.99
CA GLU A 465 -42.81 -56.88 -7.55
C GLU A 465 -43.85 -57.06 -8.67
N LYS A 466 -43.52 -56.64 -9.91
CA LYS A 466 -44.40 -56.88 -11.05
C LYS A 466 -44.59 -58.36 -11.32
N GLN A 467 -43.52 -59.15 -11.34
CA GLN A 467 -43.60 -60.60 -11.56
C GLN A 467 -44.45 -61.31 -10.50
N ASN A 468 -44.28 -60.95 -9.22
CA ASN A 468 -45.07 -61.49 -8.11
C ASN A 468 -46.56 -61.14 -8.20
N LYS A 469 -46.90 -59.98 -8.78
CA LYS A 469 -48.30 -59.56 -8.99
C LYS A 469 -48.99 -60.35 -10.12
N TYR A 470 -48.23 -60.83 -11.11
CA TYR A 470 -48.78 -61.58 -12.25
C TYR A 470 -48.75 -63.11 -12.07
N ASN A 471 -47.94 -63.64 -11.14
CA ASN A 471 -47.85 -65.09 -10.91
C ASN A 471 -47.78 -65.45 -9.41
N PRO A 472 -48.91 -65.53 -8.68
CA PRO A 472 -48.93 -65.74 -7.23
C PRO A 472 -48.50 -67.15 -6.78
N ALA A 473 -48.40 -68.13 -7.70
CA ALA A 473 -47.96 -69.50 -7.38
C ALA A 473 -46.45 -69.60 -7.05
N TYR A 474 -45.66 -68.56 -7.32
CA TYR A 474 -44.23 -68.49 -6.99
C TYR A 474 -43.95 -68.20 -5.50
N ASN A 475 -44.97 -67.93 -4.69
CA ASN A 475 -44.81 -67.42 -3.32
C ASN A 475 -44.83 -68.47 -2.19
N GLN A 476 -44.98 -69.77 -2.49
CA GLN A 476 -44.97 -70.79 -1.42
C GLN A 476 -43.57 -71.15 -0.91
N ASN A 477 -42.49 -70.75 -1.62
CA ASN A 477 -41.11 -71.09 -1.25
C ASN A 477 -40.20 -69.87 -0.97
N SER A 478 -40.75 -68.66 -0.88
CA SER A 478 -39.98 -67.43 -0.64
C SER A 478 -40.42 -66.73 0.65
N GLU A 479 -40.19 -67.38 1.79
CA GLU A 479 -40.16 -66.72 3.10
C GLU A 479 -38.94 -65.78 3.18
N GLY A 480 -39.04 -64.66 2.49
CA GLY A 480 -38.00 -63.67 2.41
C GLY A 480 -38.47 -62.50 1.57
N LYS A 481 -39.41 -61.70 2.09
CA LYS A 481 -39.67 -60.36 1.54
C LYS A 481 -38.33 -59.63 1.54
N SER A 482 -37.68 -59.52 0.38
CA SER A 482 -36.51 -58.67 0.17
C SER A 482 -36.92 -57.23 0.50
N LYS A 483 -36.73 -56.83 1.76
CA LYS A 483 -36.90 -55.44 2.16
C LYS A 483 -35.83 -54.67 1.41
N PHE A 484 -36.25 -53.70 0.62
CA PHE A 484 -35.33 -52.76 -0.02
C PHE A 484 -34.39 -52.20 1.05
N LYS A 485 -33.10 -52.54 0.98
CA LYS A 485 -32.12 -52.06 1.96
C LYS A 485 -31.94 -50.57 1.72
N LYS A 486 -32.15 -49.79 2.79
CA LYS A 486 -32.17 -48.33 2.72
C LYS A 486 -30.80 -47.81 2.24
N PRO A 487 -30.70 -47.09 1.11
CA PRO A 487 -29.47 -46.50 0.63
C PRO A 487 -29.02 -45.39 1.57
N GLU A 488 -27.70 -45.29 1.77
CA GLU A 488 -27.11 -44.26 2.63
C GLU A 488 -27.16 -42.90 1.95
N GLN A 489 -27.61 -41.91 2.73
CA GLN A 489 -27.63 -40.51 2.37
C GLN A 489 -26.23 -39.90 2.53
N PHE A 490 -25.88 -38.93 1.68
CA PHE A 490 -24.67 -38.14 1.90
C PHE A 490 -24.81 -37.20 3.09
N THR A 491 -23.72 -37.04 3.83
CA THR A 491 -23.58 -36.10 4.94
C THR A 491 -23.58 -34.64 4.46
N PRO A 492 -23.81 -33.67 5.37
CA PRO A 492 -23.74 -32.26 5.03
C PRO A 492 -22.41 -31.87 4.40
N GLU A 493 -22.44 -30.91 3.50
CA GLU A 493 -21.23 -30.32 2.95
C GLU A 493 -20.61 -29.38 3.96
N ILE A 494 -19.74 -29.94 4.82
CA ILE A 494 -18.89 -29.18 5.73
C ILE A 494 -17.71 -28.62 4.93
N THR A 495 -18.04 -27.66 4.08
CA THR A 495 -17.05 -26.81 3.40
C THR A 495 -17.28 -25.41 3.88
N SER A 496 -16.27 -24.79 4.47
CA SER A 496 -16.36 -23.39 4.88
C SER A 496 -16.55 -22.50 3.64
N ASP A 497 -17.50 -21.59 3.72
CA ASP A 497 -17.55 -20.45 2.80
C ASP A 497 -16.47 -19.45 3.22
N LEU A 498 -15.87 -18.73 2.28
CA LEU A 498 -14.82 -17.75 2.60
C LEU A 498 -15.38 -16.34 2.52
N LEU A 499 -14.92 -15.45 3.41
CA LEU A 499 -15.17 -14.03 3.24
C LEU A 499 -14.57 -13.58 1.90
N PRO A 500 -15.27 -12.71 1.14
CA PRO A 500 -14.78 -12.24 -0.16
C PRO A 500 -13.42 -11.55 -0.01
N GLU A 501 -12.43 -11.97 -0.81
CA GLU A 501 -11.06 -11.41 -0.77
C GLU A 501 -10.99 -9.92 -1.18
N LYS A 502 -12.08 -9.34 -1.69
CA LYS A 502 -12.15 -7.93 -2.10
C LYS A 502 -11.92 -6.92 -0.98
N GLU A 503 -12.09 -7.32 0.29
CA GLU A 503 -11.90 -6.43 1.45
C GLU A 503 -10.42 -6.22 1.77
N HIS A 504 -9.54 -7.20 1.50
CA HIS A 504 -8.08 -7.04 1.60
C HIS A 504 -7.53 -5.96 0.66
N HIS A 505 -8.14 -5.84 -0.51
CA HIS A 505 -7.84 -4.78 -1.47
C HIS A 505 -8.32 -3.39 -1.02
N GLN A 506 -9.27 -3.31 -0.09
CA GLN A 506 -9.67 -2.03 0.51
C GLN A 506 -8.69 -1.59 1.59
N ASP A 507 -8.11 -2.50 2.36
CA ASP A 507 -7.07 -2.18 3.34
C ASP A 507 -5.76 -1.78 2.65
N GLU A 508 -5.38 -2.45 1.55
CA GLU A 508 -4.31 -2.00 0.63
C GLU A 508 -4.53 -0.54 0.17
N LYS A 509 -5.77 -0.17 -0.18
CA LYS A 509 -6.12 1.20 -0.59
C LYS A 509 -6.16 2.19 0.57
N LYS A 510 -6.63 1.79 1.76
CA LYS A 510 -6.64 2.65 2.96
C LYS A 510 -5.22 2.96 3.45
N ILE A 511 -4.28 2.03 3.35
CA ILE A 511 -2.86 2.26 3.68
C ILE A 511 -2.25 3.33 2.76
N VAL A 512 -2.67 3.36 1.49
CA VAL A 512 -2.19 4.35 0.50
C VAL A 512 -2.86 5.71 0.65
N VAL A 513 -4.15 5.75 1.02
CA VAL A 513 -4.96 6.98 1.11
C VAL A 513 -4.80 7.70 2.45
N ASN A 514 -4.56 6.99 3.57
CA ASN A 514 -4.33 7.60 4.90
C ASN A 514 -2.85 8.01 5.12
N ASN A 515 -2.32 8.85 4.23
CA ASN A 515 -1.01 9.50 4.41
C ASN A 515 -1.12 10.99 4.78
N ASP A 516 -2.33 11.50 5.02
CA ASP A 516 -2.49 12.82 5.62
C ASP A 516 -2.21 12.75 7.13
N ALA A 517 -1.23 13.55 7.55
CA ALA A 517 -0.79 13.87 8.91
C ALA A 517 0.12 12.83 9.61
N ILE A 518 1.43 13.01 9.38
CA ILE A 518 2.42 12.93 10.47
C ILE A 518 2.04 14.01 11.49
N LYS A 519 1.22 13.62 12.48
CA LYS A 519 1.34 14.14 13.84
C LYS A 519 1.52 12.94 14.74
N VAL A 520 2.72 12.81 15.27
CA VAL A 520 3.00 12.00 16.45
C VAL A 520 1.89 12.35 17.47
N PRO A 521 1.11 11.39 17.98
CA PRO A 521 0.23 11.67 19.09
C PRO A 521 1.13 12.09 20.25
N LYS A 522 1.01 13.34 20.68
CA LYS A 522 1.44 13.69 22.04
C LYS A 522 0.59 12.82 22.97
N GLU A 523 1.26 12.09 23.83
CA GLU A 523 0.64 11.44 24.99
C GLU A 523 -0.23 12.46 25.74
N ASN A 524 -1.29 11.93 26.36
CA ASN A 524 -2.29 12.59 27.22
C ASN A 524 -3.56 13.09 26.51
N ASN A 525 -4.59 12.23 26.48
CA ASN A 525 -5.66 12.31 27.48
C ASN A 525 -6.66 11.16 27.28
N PHE A 526 -6.67 10.23 28.23
CA PHE A 526 -7.91 9.54 28.61
C PHE A 526 -8.87 10.62 29.11
N ASP A 527 -10.05 10.71 28.50
CA ASP A 527 -11.34 11.02 29.14
C ASP A 527 -12.32 11.58 28.12
N LYS A 528 -13.24 10.71 27.67
CA LYS A 528 -14.70 10.91 27.62
C LYS A 528 -15.32 10.11 26.48
N ILE A 529 -16.00 9.05 26.91
CA ILE A 529 -17.10 8.42 26.22
C ILE A 529 -18.20 9.47 26.00
N SER A 530 -18.78 9.51 24.81
CA SER A 530 -20.17 9.93 24.59
C SER A 530 -20.71 9.22 23.36
N ILE A 531 -21.46 8.15 23.64
CA ILE A 531 -22.46 7.60 22.73
C ILE A 531 -23.57 8.65 22.63
N ASP A 532 -24.09 8.93 21.44
CA ASP A 532 -25.51 9.25 21.32
C ASP A 532 -26.14 8.39 20.21
N PRO A 533 -27.09 7.51 20.54
CA PRO A 533 -27.92 6.79 19.60
C PRO A 533 -29.05 7.72 19.12
N TRP A 534 -29.65 7.43 17.95
CA TRP A 534 -30.70 8.23 17.30
C TRP A 534 -30.24 9.47 16.52
N ASN A 535 -30.02 9.27 15.22
CA ASN A 535 -30.62 10.20 14.27
C ASN A 535 -31.09 9.48 13.01
N THR A 536 -32.35 9.08 13.06
CA THR A 536 -33.16 8.70 11.91
C THR A 536 -33.38 9.90 10.98
N LYS A 537 -33.22 9.66 9.67
CA LYS A 537 -33.71 10.45 8.51
C LYS A 537 -34.99 11.29 8.77
N PRO A 538 -35.29 12.40 8.03
CA PRO A 538 -35.39 12.37 6.55
C PRO A 538 -35.21 13.69 5.75
N ARG A 539 -34.73 13.56 4.50
CA ARG A 539 -35.43 13.96 3.26
C ARG A 539 -34.76 13.32 2.06
#